data_AF-A0A7C7Q909-F1
#
_entry.id   AF-A0A7C7Q909-F1
#
_cell.length_a   1.000
_cell.length_b   1.000
_cell.length_c   1.000
_cell.angle_alpha   90.00
_cell.angle_beta   90.00
_cell.angle_gamma   90.00
#
_symmetry.space_group_name_H-M   'P 1'
#
loop_
_entity.id
_entity.type
_entity.pdbx_description
1 polymer ?
#
loop_
_entity_poly.entity_id
_entity_poly.type
_entity_poly.pdbx_seq_one_letter_code
_entity_poly.pdbx_strand_id
1 'polypeptide(L)'
;MNPSRVFIFASQPLFAQGVQSLLSGQPGIEVVGVAVVGPDMFAQVQAAAPDVVVIEAGGEEQGRLVAQVLECIPGVKVIGLTLEDNRIHIYYQQMKQGRRVEDLLEAVREPLDWRGPSPETLRLFVLFQGHYGQRILENIRHFAPEGWTVEAWRAPSALPLVVDDPLEFLPMHLPAADLVLSLGESASVAQLLPSVVERTGARAVIAPVDNAAWLPDGLLRQLRARLREMGVAAAFPKPFCSLTERNYNVRQQEVSFEDPWIGGFARHFGRPVFRIECDGQRITKVEVERDAACGCARSVARQLIGVDVREAVIQAGLFHHHYPCLATMRVDASLGEPLIQASGDFTRRAVEVEIAPYLPQTTYLVPNGHGETS
;
A
#
# COMPACT_ATOMS: atom_id res chain seq x y z
N MET A 1 -8.69 30.46 12.47
CA MET A 1 -8.90 29.01 12.60
C MET A 1 -10.20 28.83 13.36
N ASN A 2 -11.12 28.00 12.87
CA ASN A 2 -12.30 27.66 13.65
C ASN A 2 -11.86 26.81 14.86
N PRO A 3 -12.47 27.01 16.04
CA PRO A 3 -12.15 26.22 17.21
C PRO A 3 -12.56 24.75 16.99
N SER A 4 -11.73 23.80 17.44
CA SER A 4 -12.05 22.38 17.40
C SER A 4 -13.20 22.08 18.35
N ARG A 5 -14.30 21.56 17.81
CA ARG A 5 -15.51 21.22 18.56
C ARG A 5 -15.39 19.83 19.17
N VAL A 6 -15.32 19.74 20.48
CA VAL A 6 -15.08 18.49 21.23
C VAL A 6 -16.34 18.05 21.96
N PHE A 7 -16.74 16.81 21.77
CA PHE A 7 -17.76 16.14 22.57
C PHE A 7 -17.12 15.10 23.49
N ILE A 8 -17.55 14.99 24.74
CA ILE A 8 -16.96 14.07 25.72
C ILE A 8 -17.99 13.01 26.13
N PHE A 9 -17.62 11.75 25.98
CA PHE A 9 -18.27 10.59 26.57
C PHE A 9 -17.42 10.07 27.72
N ALA A 10 -18.05 9.89 28.87
CA ALA A 10 -17.39 9.25 30.00
C ALA A 10 -18.37 8.41 30.81
N SER A 11 -17.89 7.27 31.30
CA SER A 11 -18.62 6.44 32.25
C SER A 11 -18.70 7.11 33.63
N GLN A 12 -17.70 7.93 33.99
CA GLN A 12 -17.61 8.63 35.27
C GLN A 12 -17.83 10.15 35.16
N PRO A 13 -18.86 10.71 35.83
CA PRO A 13 -19.16 12.15 35.77
C PRO A 13 -18.02 13.08 36.23
N LEU A 14 -17.28 12.68 37.27
CA LEU A 14 -16.15 13.47 37.78
C LEU A 14 -14.98 13.52 36.79
N PHE A 15 -14.75 12.42 36.07
CA PHE A 15 -13.73 12.38 35.02
C PHE A 15 -14.13 13.28 33.84
N ALA A 16 -15.39 13.20 33.41
CA ALA A 16 -15.95 14.05 32.36
C ALA A 16 -15.78 15.55 32.69
N GLN A 17 -16.08 15.93 33.94
CA GLN A 17 -15.90 17.30 34.44
C GLN A 17 -14.44 17.73 34.44
N GLY A 18 -13.53 16.84 34.83
CA GLY A 18 -12.09 17.09 34.78
C GLY A 18 -11.60 17.37 33.36
N VAL A 19 -11.94 16.51 32.41
CA VAL A 19 -11.59 16.68 30.98
C VAL A 19 -12.25 17.93 30.40
N GLN A 20 -13.53 18.17 30.67
CA GLN A 20 -14.24 19.36 30.21
C GLN A 20 -13.59 20.65 30.72
N SER A 21 -13.24 20.72 32.01
CA SER A 21 -12.57 21.88 32.61
C SER A 21 -11.21 22.14 31.97
N LEU A 22 -10.43 21.07 31.76
CA LEU A 22 -9.13 21.13 31.10
C LEU A 22 -9.22 21.66 29.67
N LEU A 23 -10.18 21.16 28.88
CA LEU A 23 -10.34 21.54 27.48
C LEU A 23 -10.96 22.93 27.30
N SER A 24 -11.93 23.31 28.13
CA SER A 24 -12.61 24.60 28.05
C SER A 24 -11.68 25.79 28.36
N GLY A 25 -10.58 25.54 29.09
CA GLY A 25 -9.56 26.55 29.38
C GLY A 25 -8.54 26.79 28.26
N GLN A 26 -8.65 26.08 27.13
CA GLN A 26 -7.63 26.11 26.07
C GLN A 26 -8.07 26.96 24.86
N PRO A 27 -7.21 27.84 24.34
CA PRO A 27 -7.52 28.60 23.14
C PRO A 27 -7.66 27.67 21.93
N GLY A 28 -8.71 27.87 21.14
CA GLY A 28 -8.99 27.09 19.93
C GLY A 28 -9.71 25.76 20.15
N ILE A 29 -10.22 25.49 21.36
CA ILE A 29 -11.02 24.30 21.67
C ILE A 29 -12.38 24.76 22.21
N GLU A 30 -13.46 24.18 21.69
CA GLU A 30 -14.83 24.40 22.15
C GLU A 30 -15.43 23.07 22.61
N VAL A 31 -15.79 22.93 23.89
CA VAL A 31 -16.50 21.71 24.34
C VAL A 31 -17.99 21.88 24.04
N VAL A 32 -18.48 21.13 23.06
CA VAL A 32 -19.85 21.25 22.52
C VAL A 32 -20.86 20.31 23.17
N GLY A 33 -20.39 19.38 24.00
CA GLY A 33 -21.26 18.54 24.81
C GLY A 33 -20.50 17.54 25.66
N VAL A 34 -21.16 17.09 26.72
CA VAL A 34 -20.69 16.04 27.63
C VAL A 34 -21.88 15.13 27.91
N ALA A 35 -21.72 13.83 27.67
CA ALA A 35 -22.75 12.84 27.94
C ALA A 35 -22.17 11.63 28.67
N VAL A 36 -23.02 11.00 29.49
CA VAL A 36 -22.75 9.67 30.04
C VAL A 36 -23.13 8.62 29.00
N VAL A 37 -22.36 7.54 28.92
CA VAL A 37 -22.65 6.42 28.02
C VAL A 37 -24.07 5.89 28.27
N GLY A 38 -24.91 5.89 27.23
CA GLY A 38 -26.33 5.56 27.35
C GLY A 38 -27.07 5.57 26.01
N PRO A 39 -28.35 5.16 25.97
CA PRO A 39 -29.08 4.93 24.72
C PRO A 39 -29.26 6.18 23.85
N ASP A 40 -29.37 7.37 24.45
CA ASP A 40 -29.60 8.63 23.73
C ASP A 40 -28.30 9.35 23.31
N MET A 41 -27.13 8.76 23.61
CA MET A 41 -25.84 9.42 23.45
C MET A 41 -25.53 9.79 22.00
N PHE A 42 -25.88 8.93 21.04
CA PHE A 42 -25.56 9.13 19.62
C PHE A 42 -26.40 10.25 19.00
N ALA A 43 -27.67 10.37 19.40
CA ALA A 43 -28.53 11.46 18.96
C ALA A 43 -27.98 12.83 19.41
N GLN A 44 -27.43 12.91 20.63
CA GLN A 44 -26.84 14.13 21.17
C GLN A 44 -25.55 14.51 20.44
N VAL A 45 -24.69 13.54 20.11
CA VAL A 45 -23.44 13.81 19.39
C VAL A 45 -23.69 14.17 17.94
N GLN A 46 -24.62 13.50 17.27
CA GLN A 46 -24.99 13.83 15.90
C GLN A 46 -25.58 15.25 15.81
N ALA A 47 -26.41 15.65 16.78
CA ALA A 47 -26.96 17.00 16.85
C ALA A 47 -25.89 18.07 17.14
N ALA A 48 -24.87 17.73 17.94
CA ALA A 48 -23.79 18.64 18.30
C ALA A 48 -22.75 18.86 17.18
N ALA A 49 -22.70 17.95 16.19
CA ALA A 49 -21.75 17.96 15.07
C ALA A 49 -20.30 18.29 15.52
N PRO A 50 -19.68 17.45 16.36
CA PRO A 50 -18.32 17.68 16.84
C PRO A 50 -17.27 17.30 15.79
N ASP A 51 -16.12 17.95 15.89
CA ASP A 51 -14.90 17.58 15.18
C ASP A 51 -14.17 16.43 15.90
N VAL A 52 -14.24 16.41 17.24
CA VAL A 52 -13.55 15.43 18.09
C VAL A 52 -14.52 14.82 19.11
N VAL A 53 -14.47 13.51 19.33
CA VAL A 53 -15.22 12.78 20.35
C VAL A 53 -14.23 12.11 21.30
N VAL A 54 -14.23 12.49 22.57
CA VAL A 54 -13.44 11.80 23.61
C VAL A 54 -14.30 10.69 24.21
N ILE A 55 -13.78 9.47 24.36
CA ILE A 55 -14.47 8.31 24.92
C ILE A 55 -13.68 7.77 26.11
N GLU A 56 -14.16 7.96 27.32
CA GLU A 56 -13.67 7.23 28.48
C GLU A 56 -14.49 5.95 28.69
N ALA A 57 -13.84 4.81 28.47
CA ALA A 57 -14.39 3.46 28.66
C ALA A 57 -13.25 2.44 28.76
N GLY A 58 -13.50 1.29 29.38
CA GLY A 58 -12.53 0.20 29.50
C GLY A 58 -12.74 -0.96 28.51
N GLY A 59 -11.66 -1.63 28.14
CA GLY A 59 -11.69 -2.93 27.44
C GLY A 59 -12.55 -2.99 26.17
N GLU A 60 -13.38 -4.04 26.05
CA GLU A 60 -14.24 -4.28 24.88
C GLU A 60 -15.31 -3.20 24.68
N GLU A 61 -15.74 -2.52 25.75
CA GLU A 61 -16.74 -1.46 25.67
C GLU A 61 -16.22 -0.24 24.90
N GLN A 62 -14.95 0.12 25.09
CA GLN A 62 -14.31 1.20 24.35
C GLN A 62 -14.28 0.90 22.85
N GLY A 63 -13.88 -0.31 22.46
CA GLY A 63 -13.87 -0.73 21.05
C GLY A 63 -15.25 -0.67 20.40
N ARG A 64 -16.29 -1.12 21.12
CA ARG A 64 -17.68 -1.04 20.65
C ARG A 64 -18.15 0.40 20.46
N LEU A 65 -17.88 1.28 21.43
CA LEU A 65 -18.29 2.69 21.35
C LEU A 65 -17.56 3.43 20.23
N VAL A 66 -16.25 3.18 20.04
CA VAL A 66 -15.47 3.73 18.92
C VAL A 66 -16.11 3.35 17.58
N ALA A 67 -16.42 2.07 17.37
CA ALA A 67 -17.02 1.60 16.13
C ALA A 67 -18.38 2.28 15.85
N GLN A 68 -19.24 2.38 16.87
CA GLN A 68 -20.55 3.01 16.75
C GLN A 68 -20.47 4.52 16.48
N VAL A 69 -19.52 5.24 17.09
CA VAL A 69 -19.32 6.66 16.83
C VAL A 69 -18.83 6.91 15.40
N LEU A 70 -17.91 6.09 14.91
CA LEU A 70 -17.40 6.19 13.54
C LEU A 70 -18.47 5.88 12.49
N GLU A 71 -19.40 4.97 12.80
CA GLU A 71 -20.56 4.66 11.95
C GLU A 71 -21.59 5.81 11.95
N CYS A 72 -21.85 6.40 13.11
CA CYS A 72 -22.82 7.49 13.28
C CYS A 72 -22.34 8.82 12.68
N ILE A 73 -21.04 9.11 12.79
CA ILE A 73 -20.43 10.35 12.28
C ILE A 73 -19.18 10.01 11.47
N PRO A 74 -19.34 9.71 10.17
CA PRO A 74 -18.22 9.40 9.30
C PRO A 74 -17.21 10.56 9.29
N GLY A 75 -15.96 10.26 9.68
CA GLY A 75 -14.86 11.22 9.63
C GLY A 75 -14.62 12.10 10.87
N VAL A 76 -15.41 11.94 11.93
CA VAL A 76 -15.15 12.56 13.26
C VAL A 76 -13.81 12.09 13.82
N LYS A 77 -13.20 12.80 14.82
CA LYS A 77 -11.99 12.41 15.57
C LYS A 77 -12.27 11.78 16.97
N VAL A 78 -12.29 10.48 17.15
CA VAL A 78 -12.39 9.71 18.39
C VAL A 78 -11.06 9.58 19.16
N ILE A 79 -11.05 9.98 20.42
CA ILE A 79 -9.95 9.79 21.38
C ILE A 79 -10.48 8.98 22.56
N GLY A 80 -10.08 7.73 22.66
CA GLY A 80 -10.32 6.89 23.82
C GLY A 80 -9.39 7.21 25.00
N LEU A 81 -9.93 7.15 26.21
CA LEU A 81 -9.22 7.29 27.48
C LEU A 81 -9.54 6.09 28.36
N THR A 82 -8.52 5.56 29.05
CA THR A 82 -8.70 4.41 29.96
C THR A 82 -8.20 4.77 31.35
N LEU A 83 -9.03 4.56 32.38
CA LEU A 83 -8.71 4.89 33.77
C LEU A 83 -7.73 3.90 34.43
N GLU A 84 -7.65 2.67 33.90
CA GLU A 84 -6.89 1.57 34.53
C GLU A 84 -5.36 1.73 34.41
N ASP A 85 -4.88 2.41 33.37
CA ASP A 85 -3.44 2.55 33.08
C ASP A 85 -3.02 4.00 32.74
N ASN A 86 -3.94 4.96 32.89
CA ASN A 86 -3.74 6.37 32.56
C ASN A 86 -3.22 6.58 31.12
N ARG A 87 -3.62 5.70 30.19
CA ARG A 87 -3.24 5.77 28.77
C ARG A 87 -4.31 6.48 27.95
N ILE A 88 -3.82 7.27 26.99
CA ILE A 88 -4.64 7.93 25.98
C ILE A 88 -4.57 7.08 24.71
N HIS A 89 -5.71 6.60 24.26
CA HIS A 89 -5.89 5.82 23.04
C HIS A 89 -6.50 6.70 21.95
N ILE A 90 -5.71 7.27 21.06
CA ILE A 90 -6.26 8.06 19.94
C ILE A 90 -6.71 7.10 18.84
N TYR A 91 -7.99 7.08 18.49
CA TYR A 91 -8.53 6.15 17.51
C TYR A 91 -8.61 6.78 16.11
N TYR A 92 -7.46 6.97 15.44
CA TYR A 92 -7.33 7.13 13.96
C TYR A 92 -6.11 6.41 13.41
N GLN A 93 -6.24 5.15 12.97
CA GLN A 93 -5.21 4.40 12.21
C GLN A 93 -3.72 4.61 12.65
N GLN A 94 -3.45 4.93 13.92
CA GLN A 94 -2.14 5.01 14.57
C GLN A 94 -2.36 4.96 16.09
N MET A 95 -1.63 4.07 16.78
CA MET A 95 -1.51 4.16 18.24
C MET A 95 -0.40 5.16 18.59
N LYS A 96 -0.71 6.19 19.39
CA LYS A 96 0.29 7.03 20.07
C LYS A 96 0.23 6.74 21.57
N GLN A 97 1.38 6.50 22.21
CA GLN A 97 1.46 6.29 23.65
C GLN A 97 1.64 7.66 24.35
N GLY A 98 0.55 8.21 24.90
CA GLY A 98 0.59 9.37 25.79
C GLY A 98 0.75 8.97 27.26
N ARG A 99 1.45 9.79 28.06
CA ARG A 99 1.65 9.61 29.51
C ARG A 99 1.22 10.84 30.32
N ARG A 100 0.85 11.95 29.67
CA ARG A 100 0.51 13.22 30.32
C ARG A 100 -0.70 13.89 29.67
N VAL A 101 -1.29 14.85 30.38
CA VAL A 101 -2.48 15.58 29.92
C VAL A 101 -2.16 16.45 28.69
N GLU A 102 -0.93 16.91 28.55
CA GLU A 102 -0.47 17.67 27.39
C GLU A 102 -0.57 16.86 26.09
N ASP A 103 -0.42 15.53 26.16
CA ASP A 103 -0.55 14.64 25.01
C ASP A 103 -2.02 14.60 24.50
N LEU A 104 -3.00 14.74 25.41
CA LEU A 104 -4.41 14.90 25.05
C LEU A 104 -4.65 16.24 24.36
N LEU A 105 -4.05 17.32 24.87
CA LEU A 105 -4.19 18.65 24.27
C LEU A 105 -3.57 18.72 22.88
N GLU A 106 -2.40 18.09 22.68
CA GLU A 106 -1.78 17.93 21.37
C GLU A 106 -2.68 17.12 20.43
N ALA A 107 -3.21 16.00 20.91
CA ALA A 107 -4.15 15.18 20.14
C ALA A 107 -5.42 15.95 19.74
N VAL A 108 -5.99 16.81 20.59
CA VAL A 108 -7.18 17.61 20.23
C VAL A 108 -6.83 18.74 19.25
N ARG A 109 -5.62 19.32 19.36
CA ARG A 109 -5.17 20.46 18.54
C ARG A 109 -4.63 20.07 17.17
N GLU A 110 -4.12 18.86 17.01
CA GLU A 110 -3.68 18.34 15.72
C GLU A 110 -4.84 18.47 14.70
N PRO A 111 -4.67 19.29 13.64
CA PRO A 111 -5.71 19.52 12.66
C PRO A 111 -6.25 18.20 12.10
N LEU A 112 -7.56 18.12 11.95
CA LEU A 112 -8.17 17.17 11.02
C LEU A 112 -7.75 17.61 9.61
N ASP A 113 -6.57 17.18 9.17
CA ASP A 113 -6.29 17.16 7.75
C ASP A 113 -7.28 16.17 7.14
N TRP A 114 -8.43 16.66 6.70
CA TRP A 114 -9.21 16.02 5.64
C TRP A 114 -8.51 16.24 4.30
N ARG A 115 -7.25 15.82 4.26
CA ARG A 115 -6.78 14.76 3.38
C ARG A 115 -5.92 13.87 4.28
N GLY A 116 -6.48 12.81 4.87
CA GLY A 116 -5.62 11.66 5.20
C GLY A 116 -4.79 11.39 3.94
N PRO A 117 -3.46 11.16 4.03
CA PRO A 117 -2.58 11.38 2.88
C PRO A 117 -3.21 10.74 1.63
N SER A 118 -3.44 11.53 0.58
CA SER A 118 -4.05 10.93 -0.59
C SER A 118 -2.97 10.05 -1.24
N PRO A 119 -3.35 9.01 -2.00
CA PRO A 119 -2.40 8.33 -2.87
C PRO A 119 -1.60 9.27 -3.79
N GLU A 120 -2.08 10.51 -4.00
CA GLU A 120 -1.42 11.55 -4.77
C GLU A 120 -0.23 12.20 -4.03
N THR A 121 -0.22 12.16 -2.70
CA THR A 121 0.86 12.69 -1.83
C THR A 121 1.52 11.59 -0.99
N LEU A 122 1.77 10.43 -1.60
CA LEU A 122 2.27 9.24 -0.90
C LEU A 122 3.67 9.46 -0.30
N ARG A 123 3.83 9.15 1.00
CA ARG A 123 5.15 9.03 1.62
C ARG A 123 5.59 7.57 1.57
N LEU A 124 6.51 7.29 0.64
CA LEU A 124 7.07 5.97 0.42
C LEU A 124 8.40 5.84 1.16
N PHE A 125 8.53 4.80 1.99
CA PHE A 125 9.80 4.39 2.57
C PHE A 125 10.29 3.10 1.93
N VAL A 126 11.47 3.13 1.32
CA VAL A 126 12.07 1.98 0.64
C VAL A 126 13.18 1.37 1.50
N LEU A 127 12.92 0.18 2.03
CA LEU A 127 13.95 -0.68 2.62
C LEU A 127 14.60 -1.46 1.49
N PHE A 128 15.89 -1.28 1.24
CA PHE A 128 16.56 -1.99 0.14
C PHE A 128 17.91 -2.59 0.54
N GLN A 129 18.32 -3.63 -0.18
CA GLN A 129 19.65 -4.23 -0.07
C GLN A 129 20.18 -4.48 -1.48
N GLY A 130 21.52 -4.50 -1.64
CA GLY A 130 22.15 -4.85 -2.91
C GLY A 130 21.90 -3.85 -4.06
N HIS A 131 22.13 -4.33 -5.29
CA HIS A 131 22.03 -3.53 -6.51
C HIS A 131 20.63 -3.57 -7.14
N TYR A 132 19.88 -4.65 -6.93
CA TYR A 132 18.55 -4.82 -7.49
C TYR A 132 17.55 -3.90 -6.82
N GLY A 133 17.55 -3.86 -5.47
CA GLY A 133 16.74 -2.91 -4.74
C GLY A 133 17.09 -1.45 -5.06
N GLN A 134 18.37 -1.16 -5.26
CA GLN A 134 18.84 0.17 -5.66
C GLN A 134 18.29 0.58 -7.04
N ARG A 135 18.34 -0.30 -8.04
CA ARG A 135 17.83 0.00 -9.40
C ARG A 135 16.33 0.29 -9.41
N ILE A 136 15.54 -0.48 -8.64
CA ILE A 136 14.11 -0.23 -8.49
C ILE A 136 13.89 1.13 -7.81
N LEU A 137 14.62 1.43 -6.73
CA LEU A 137 14.53 2.71 -6.04
C LEU A 137 14.82 3.90 -6.97
N GLU A 138 15.86 3.79 -7.81
CA GLU A 138 16.22 4.82 -8.79
C GLU A 138 15.11 5.02 -9.83
N ASN A 139 14.54 3.93 -10.36
CA ASN A 139 13.40 4.01 -11.29
C ASN A 139 12.18 4.66 -10.65
N ILE A 140 11.84 4.27 -9.41
CA ILE A 140 10.73 4.86 -8.66
C ILE A 140 10.97 6.35 -8.44
N ARG A 141 12.14 6.76 -7.97
CA ARG A 141 12.47 8.18 -7.77
C ARG A 141 12.37 9.01 -9.05
N HIS A 142 12.71 8.41 -10.19
CA HIS A 142 12.68 9.11 -11.46
C HIS A 142 11.26 9.28 -12.04
N PHE A 143 10.34 8.33 -11.76
CA PHE A 143 9.02 8.29 -12.39
C PHE A 143 7.84 8.38 -11.41
N ALA A 144 8.09 8.51 -10.11
CA ALA A 144 7.04 8.75 -9.12
C ALA A 144 6.35 10.11 -9.40
N PRO A 145 5.04 10.22 -9.11
CA PRO A 145 4.34 11.50 -9.15
C PRO A 145 5.04 12.58 -8.31
N GLU A 146 4.95 13.84 -8.74
CA GLU A 146 5.61 14.98 -8.06
C GLU A 146 5.20 15.14 -6.59
N GLY A 147 3.98 14.71 -6.23
CA GLY A 147 3.49 14.77 -4.85
C GLY A 147 4.07 13.70 -3.92
N TRP A 148 4.77 12.69 -4.44
CA TRP A 148 5.33 11.62 -3.61
C TRP A 148 6.66 12.01 -2.98
N THR A 149 6.86 11.60 -1.73
CA THR A 149 8.18 11.65 -1.09
C THR A 149 8.75 10.24 -1.01
N VAL A 150 9.95 10.02 -1.56
CA VAL A 150 10.58 8.69 -1.61
C VAL A 150 11.86 8.67 -0.77
N GLU A 151 11.67 8.32 0.50
CA GLU A 151 12.75 8.07 1.44
C GLU A 151 13.23 6.63 1.36
N ALA A 152 14.50 6.40 1.68
CA ALA A 152 15.05 5.06 1.59
C ALA A 152 16.16 4.82 2.61
N TRP A 153 16.28 3.57 3.02
CA TRP A 153 17.39 3.11 3.85
C TRP A 153 17.96 1.80 3.30
N ARG A 154 19.28 1.77 3.18
CA ARG A 154 20.02 0.59 2.75
C ARG A 154 20.29 -0.31 3.95
N ALA A 155 19.72 -1.51 3.94
CA ALA A 155 20.00 -2.51 4.96
C ALA A 155 21.47 -2.99 4.88
N PRO A 156 22.11 -3.28 6.04
CA PRO A 156 23.43 -3.88 6.08
C PRO A 156 23.50 -5.18 5.29
N SER A 157 24.64 -5.48 4.69
CA SER A 157 24.89 -6.77 4.03
C SER A 157 25.17 -7.89 5.04
N ALA A 158 25.74 -7.56 6.19
CA ALA A 158 26.08 -8.49 7.26
C ALA A 158 24.94 -8.57 8.29
N LEU A 159 23.87 -9.28 7.96
CA LEU A 159 22.81 -9.64 8.90
C LEU A 159 22.91 -11.13 9.25
N PRO A 160 22.60 -11.52 10.50
CA PRO A 160 22.52 -12.93 10.87
C PRO A 160 21.36 -13.61 10.12
N LEU A 161 21.43 -14.94 9.98
CA LEU A 161 20.39 -15.71 9.30
C LEU A 161 19.02 -15.60 10.02
N VAL A 162 19.07 -15.57 11.35
CA VAL A 162 17.93 -15.33 12.24
C VAL A 162 18.21 -14.02 12.97
N VAL A 163 17.26 -13.09 12.90
CA VAL A 163 17.37 -11.77 13.53
C VAL A 163 16.53 -11.79 14.81
N ASP A 164 17.18 -11.96 15.97
CA ASP A 164 16.49 -12.06 17.26
C ASP A 164 16.04 -10.68 17.79
N ASP A 165 16.91 -9.66 17.70
CA ASP A 165 16.58 -8.25 17.99
C ASP A 165 16.75 -7.38 16.73
N PRO A 166 15.68 -7.18 15.94
CA PRO A 166 15.73 -6.36 14.74
C PRO A 166 16.10 -4.89 14.99
N LEU A 167 15.84 -4.36 16.20
CA LEU A 167 16.03 -2.95 16.50
C LEU A 167 17.51 -2.56 16.55
N GLU A 168 18.41 -3.49 16.86
CA GLU A 168 19.87 -3.30 16.84
C GLU A 168 20.41 -2.99 15.44
N PHE A 169 19.74 -3.50 14.40
CA PHE A 169 20.16 -3.34 13.01
C PHE A 169 19.51 -2.13 12.32
N LEU A 170 18.55 -1.48 12.98
CA LEU A 170 17.81 -0.35 12.44
C LEU A 170 18.30 0.99 13.00
N PRO A 171 18.26 2.07 12.20
CA PRO A 171 18.47 3.41 12.72
C PRO A 171 17.50 3.74 13.85
N MET A 172 17.95 4.57 14.79
CA MET A 172 17.09 5.03 15.90
C MET A 172 15.83 5.75 15.41
N HIS A 173 15.93 6.45 14.28
CA HIS A 173 14.82 7.19 13.69
C HIS A 173 14.71 6.83 12.21
N LEU A 174 13.50 6.51 11.78
CA LEU A 174 13.14 6.42 10.36
C LEU A 174 12.10 7.52 10.07
N PRO A 175 12.07 8.08 8.86
CA PRO A 175 11.07 9.07 8.50
C PRO A 175 9.67 8.45 8.52
N ALA A 176 8.68 9.26 8.86
CA ALA A 176 7.28 8.83 8.80
C ALA A 176 6.88 8.49 7.36
N ALA A 177 6.18 7.37 7.18
CA ALA A 177 5.77 6.90 5.86
C ALA A 177 4.32 6.38 5.90
N ASP A 178 3.68 6.35 4.74
CA ASP A 178 2.36 5.75 4.55
C ASP A 178 2.49 4.30 4.07
N LEU A 179 3.49 4.06 3.21
CA LEU A 179 3.77 2.78 2.58
C LEU A 179 5.25 2.41 2.74
N VAL A 180 5.53 1.19 3.17
CA VAL A 180 6.88 0.59 3.13
C VAL A 180 7.00 -0.34 1.92
N LEU A 181 8.05 -0.16 1.12
CA LEU A 181 8.42 -1.07 0.04
C LEU A 181 9.71 -1.82 0.43
N SER A 182 9.61 -3.14 0.56
CA SER A 182 10.72 -4.02 0.99
C SER A 182 11.42 -4.66 -0.20
N LEU A 183 12.56 -4.10 -0.60
CA LEU A 183 13.43 -4.55 -1.68
C LEU A 183 14.71 -5.21 -1.14
N GLY A 184 14.54 -6.07 -0.12
CA GLY A 184 15.62 -6.86 0.44
C GLY A 184 16.04 -8.00 -0.50
N GLU A 185 17.34 -8.25 -0.59
CA GLU A 185 17.93 -9.36 -1.36
C GLU A 185 18.32 -10.53 -0.44
N SER A 186 17.71 -10.63 0.74
CA SER A 186 17.92 -11.70 1.71
C SER A 186 16.75 -11.85 2.68
N ALA A 187 16.55 -13.07 3.20
CA ALA A 187 15.53 -13.35 4.21
C ALA A 187 15.74 -12.56 5.51
N SER A 188 17.00 -12.25 5.85
CA SER A 188 17.33 -11.45 7.04
C SER A 188 16.80 -10.01 6.94
N VAL A 189 16.83 -9.39 5.75
CA VAL A 189 16.25 -8.05 5.57
C VAL A 189 14.73 -8.09 5.71
N ALA A 190 14.08 -9.13 5.18
CA ALA A 190 12.63 -9.28 5.33
C ALA A 190 12.20 -9.44 6.81
N GLN A 191 13.06 -9.99 7.67
CA GLN A 191 12.79 -10.08 9.12
C GLN A 191 12.77 -8.71 9.81
N LEU A 192 13.40 -7.67 9.24
CA LEU A 192 13.38 -6.31 9.80
C LEU A 192 12.04 -5.59 9.56
N LEU A 193 11.20 -6.11 8.68
CA LEU A 193 10.04 -5.41 8.14
C LEU A 193 9.01 -4.97 9.20
N PRO A 194 8.66 -5.79 10.21
CA PRO A 194 7.76 -5.35 11.29
C PRO A 194 8.32 -4.15 12.06
N SER A 195 9.59 -4.17 12.43
CA SER A 195 10.22 -3.06 13.18
C SER A 195 10.42 -1.81 12.33
N VAL A 196 10.62 -1.96 11.02
CA VAL A 196 10.59 -0.82 10.09
C VAL A 196 9.21 -0.17 10.06
N VAL A 197 8.15 -0.97 10.01
CA VAL A 197 6.77 -0.47 10.06
C VAL A 197 6.48 0.25 11.38
N GLU A 198 6.91 -0.31 12.51
CA GLU A 198 6.78 0.35 13.82
C GLU A 198 7.50 1.71 13.86
N ARG A 199 8.74 1.79 13.34
CA ARG A 199 9.52 3.03 13.35
C ARG A 199 9.03 4.09 12.36
N THR A 200 8.41 3.68 11.26
CA THR A 200 7.89 4.61 10.22
C THR A 200 6.42 4.97 10.44
N GLY A 201 5.68 4.19 11.21
CA GLY A 201 4.23 4.34 11.38
C GLY A 201 3.42 4.04 10.12
N ALA A 202 3.99 3.27 9.19
CA ALA A 202 3.37 2.93 7.91
C ALA A 202 2.10 2.09 8.06
N ARG A 203 1.14 2.33 7.17
CA ARG A 203 -0.19 1.68 7.17
C ARG A 203 -0.27 0.52 6.20
N ALA A 204 0.66 0.49 5.25
CA ALA A 204 0.75 -0.55 4.24
C ALA A 204 2.19 -0.98 3.97
N VAL A 205 2.32 -2.20 3.46
CA VAL A 205 3.57 -2.83 3.05
C VAL A 205 3.42 -3.49 1.69
N ILE A 206 4.41 -3.29 0.82
CA ILE A 206 4.62 -4.13 -0.36
C ILE A 206 5.96 -4.85 -0.19
N ALA A 207 5.90 -6.19 -0.18
CA ALA A 207 7.07 -7.05 -0.04
C ALA A 207 7.10 -8.05 -1.21
N PRO A 208 7.64 -7.64 -2.37
CA PRO A 208 7.65 -8.47 -3.57
C PRO A 208 8.52 -9.72 -3.43
N VAL A 209 8.15 -10.77 -4.16
CA VAL A 209 8.89 -12.02 -4.25
C VAL A 209 9.35 -12.22 -5.69
N ASP A 210 10.44 -11.56 -6.08
CA ASP A 210 11.11 -11.82 -7.36
C ASP A 210 12.10 -12.99 -7.28
N ASN A 211 12.45 -13.42 -6.06
CA ASN A 211 13.22 -14.62 -5.78
C ASN A 211 12.78 -15.21 -4.43
N ALA A 212 12.27 -16.45 -4.45
CA ALA A 212 11.77 -17.13 -3.26
C ALA A 212 12.85 -17.36 -2.18
N ALA A 213 14.15 -17.26 -2.53
CA ALA A 213 15.23 -17.32 -1.54
C ALA A 213 15.31 -16.07 -0.66
N TRP A 214 14.86 -14.91 -1.14
CA TRP A 214 14.86 -13.65 -0.39
C TRP A 214 13.64 -13.52 0.51
N LEU A 215 12.50 -14.06 0.09
CA LEU A 215 11.30 -14.15 0.91
C LEU A 215 10.67 -15.54 0.79
N PRO A 216 11.18 -16.53 1.56
CA PRO A 216 10.63 -17.88 1.57
C PRO A 216 9.18 -17.91 2.08
N ASP A 217 8.37 -18.87 1.59
CA ASP A 217 6.94 -18.92 1.89
C ASP A 217 6.64 -19.03 3.40
N GLY A 218 7.51 -19.69 4.17
CA GLY A 218 7.40 -19.76 5.63
C GLY A 218 7.50 -18.38 6.29
N LEU A 219 8.54 -17.62 5.95
CA LEU A 219 8.76 -16.25 6.43
C LEU A 219 7.66 -15.31 5.94
N LEU A 220 7.22 -15.45 4.69
CA LEU A 220 6.10 -14.69 4.13
C LEU A 220 4.83 -14.88 4.97
N ARG A 221 4.48 -16.13 5.32
CA ARG A 221 3.31 -16.42 6.15
C ARG A 221 3.45 -15.79 7.55
N GLN A 222 4.64 -15.85 8.15
CA GLN A 222 4.91 -15.22 9.44
C GLN A 222 4.77 -13.70 9.37
N LEU A 223 5.37 -13.05 8.38
CA LEU A 223 5.25 -11.61 8.17
C LEU A 223 3.80 -11.19 7.91
N ARG A 224 3.05 -11.94 7.11
CA ARG A 224 1.63 -11.68 6.85
C ARG A 224 0.79 -11.79 8.13
N ALA A 225 1.05 -12.76 8.99
CA ALA A 225 0.37 -12.86 10.28
C ALA A 225 0.72 -11.66 11.16
N ARG A 226 2.02 -11.37 11.29
CA ARG A 226 2.51 -10.29 12.16
C ARG A 226 2.02 -8.90 11.73
N LEU A 227 2.12 -8.56 10.45
CA LEU A 227 1.65 -7.27 9.93
C LEU A 227 0.13 -7.11 10.11
N ARG A 228 -0.63 -8.20 10.00
CA ARG A 228 -2.08 -8.19 10.26
C ARG A 228 -2.40 -7.95 11.73
N GLU A 229 -1.65 -8.56 12.65
CA GLU A 229 -1.78 -8.29 14.10
C GLU A 229 -1.49 -6.81 14.42
N MET A 230 -0.58 -6.19 13.66
CA MET A 230 -0.26 -4.76 13.75
C MET A 230 -1.30 -3.85 13.08
N GLY A 231 -2.33 -4.40 12.41
CA GLY A 231 -3.33 -3.63 11.67
C GLY A 231 -2.81 -3.02 10.36
N VAL A 232 -1.75 -3.60 9.78
CA VAL A 232 -1.06 -3.09 8.59
C VAL A 232 -1.42 -3.93 7.37
N ALA A 233 -1.87 -3.28 6.30
CA ALA A 233 -2.17 -3.93 5.03
C ALA A 233 -0.86 -4.41 4.37
N ALA A 234 -0.86 -5.61 3.77
CA ALA A 234 0.37 -6.15 3.18
C ALA A 234 0.09 -6.90 1.87
N ALA A 235 0.82 -6.53 0.81
CA ALA A 235 0.83 -7.23 -0.46
C ALA A 235 2.19 -7.91 -0.70
N PHE A 236 2.14 -9.14 -1.22
CA PHE A 236 3.32 -9.96 -1.50
C PHE A 236 3.33 -10.43 -2.96
N PRO A 237 3.46 -9.50 -3.93
CA PRO A 237 3.38 -9.82 -5.35
C PRO A 237 4.54 -10.73 -5.79
N LYS A 238 4.22 -11.81 -6.51
CA LYS A 238 5.14 -12.82 -7.02
C LYS A 238 4.84 -13.09 -8.51
N PRO A 239 5.67 -12.60 -9.46
CA PRO A 239 6.75 -11.63 -9.29
C PRO A 239 6.21 -10.24 -8.93
N PHE A 240 7.08 -9.25 -8.69
CA PHE A 240 6.66 -7.90 -8.29
C PHE A 240 5.69 -7.26 -9.31
N CYS A 241 5.99 -7.40 -10.60
CA CYS A 241 5.12 -6.92 -11.68
C CYS A 241 3.80 -7.70 -11.83
N SER A 242 3.45 -8.62 -10.93
CA SER A 242 2.09 -9.17 -10.86
C SER A 242 1.09 -8.22 -10.18
N LEU A 243 1.58 -7.23 -9.44
CA LEU A 243 0.77 -6.27 -8.67
C LEU A 243 -0.10 -5.39 -9.59
N THR A 244 -1.38 -5.26 -9.27
CA THR A 244 -2.33 -4.31 -9.85
C THR A 244 -2.95 -3.47 -8.73
N GLU A 245 -3.83 -2.53 -9.07
CA GLU A 245 -4.51 -1.68 -8.08
C GLU A 245 -5.38 -2.46 -7.08
N ARG A 246 -5.73 -3.71 -7.40
CA ARG A 246 -6.71 -4.51 -6.62
C ARG A 246 -6.30 -5.97 -6.41
N ASN A 247 -5.29 -6.46 -7.14
CA ASN A 247 -4.91 -7.86 -7.13
C ASN A 247 -3.38 -7.98 -7.17
N TYR A 248 -2.84 -9.08 -6.69
CA TYR A 248 -1.47 -9.49 -6.98
C TYR A 248 -1.39 -10.99 -7.16
N ASN A 249 -0.26 -11.47 -7.68
CA ASN A 249 -0.07 -12.84 -8.18
C ASN A 249 -1.00 -13.17 -9.37
N VAL A 250 -1.04 -14.44 -9.74
CA VAL A 250 -1.76 -14.96 -10.91
C VAL A 250 -2.30 -16.36 -10.65
N ARG A 251 -3.21 -16.79 -11.54
CA ARG A 251 -3.78 -18.14 -11.56
C ARG A 251 -4.41 -18.46 -10.21
N GLN A 252 -4.15 -19.66 -9.68
CA GLN A 252 -4.69 -20.13 -8.40
C GLN A 252 -4.09 -19.41 -7.18
N GLN A 253 -3.06 -18.58 -7.36
CA GLN A 253 -2.38 -17.85 -6.30
C GLN A 253 -2.81 -16.37 -6.22
N GLU A 254 -3.73 -15.94 -7.08
CA GLU A 254 -4.20 -14.55 -7.10
C GLU A 254 -4.88 -14.16 -5.78
N VAL A 255 -4.53 -12.98 -5.28
CA VAL A 255 -5.09 -12.42 -4.05
C VAL A 255 -5.66 -11.04 -4.36
N SER A 256 -6.92 -10.83 -4.02
CA SER A 256 -7.56 -9.52 -4.06
C SER A 256 -7.35 -8.77 -2.76
N PHE A 257 -7.20 -7.45 -2.85
CA PHE A 257 -7.08 -6.56 -1.70
C PHE A 257 -7.75 -5.23 -2.01
N GLU A 258 -8.03 -4.48 -0.95
CA GLU A 258 -8.48 -3.10 -1.03
C GLU A 258 -7.66 -2.29 -0.03
N ASP A 259 -6.72 -1.51 -0.54
CA ASP A 259 -5.90 -0.62 0.26
C ASP A 259 -5.48 0.58 -0.60
N PRO A 260 -5.75 1.83 -0.15
CA PRO A 260 -5.51 3.01 -0.97
C PRO A 260 -4.02 3.26 -1.23
N TRP A 261 -3.12 2.83 -0.34
CA TRP A 261 -1.68 3.04 -0.48
C TRP A 261 -1.06 2.07 -1.47
N ILE A 262 -1.39 0.78 -1.33
CA ILE A 262 -0.94 -0.26 -2.24
C ILE A 262 -1.54 -0.02 -3.63
N GLY A 263 -2.84 0.30 -3.71
CA GLY A 263 -3.51 0.65 -4.95
C GLY A 263 -2.93 1.92 -5.60
N GLY A 264 -2.66 2.94 -4.79
CA GLY A 264 -1.98 4.17 -5.20
C GLY A 264 -0.61 3.91 -5.82
N PHE A 265 0.20 3.09 -5.16
CA PHE A 265 1.48 2.66 -5.70
C PHE A 265 1.31 1.91 -7.03
N ALA A 266 0.38 0.95 -7.02
CA ALA A 266 0.09 0.05 -8.13
C ALA A 266 -0.62 0.70 -9.32
N ARG A 267 -0.98 1.99 -9.24
CA ARG A 267 -1.38 2.79 -10.40
C ARG A 267 -0.19 3.16 -11.27
N HIS A 268 0.98 3.41 -10.67
CA HIS A 268 2.18 3.85 -11.37
C HIS A 268 3.20 2.72 -11.57
N PHE A 269 3.29 1.78 -10.62
CA PHE A 269 4.26 0.69 -10.61
C PHE A 269 3.62 -0.67 -10.31
N GLY A 270 3.65 -1.60 -11.27
CA GLY A 270 3.04 -2.92 -11.14
C GLY A 270 3.03 -3.68 -12.46
N ARG A 271 1.90 -4.32 -12.78
CA ARG A 271 1.68 -5.05 -14.03
C ARG A 271 1.66 -4.09 -15.22
N PRO A 272 2.55 -4.22 -16.22
CA PRO A 272 2.64 -3.25 -17.31
C PRO A 272 1.30 -2.92 -17.97
N VAL A 273 1.08 -1.64 -18.25
CA VAL A 273 -0.04 -1.14 -19.08
C VAL A 273 0.54 -0.14 -20.07
N PHE A 274 0.24 -0.34 -21.34
CA PHE A 274 0.68 0.51 -22.44
C PHE A 274 -0.53 1.16 -23.11
N ARG A 275 -0.29 2.28 -23.79
CA ARG A 275 -1.15 2.78 -24.84
C ARG A 275 -0.34 2.81 -26.14
N ILE A 276 -0.79 2.09 -27.17
CA ILE A 276 -0.03 1.94 -28.42
C ILE A 276 -0.79 2.60 -29.58
N GLU A 277 -0.10 3.50 -30.29
CA GLU A 277 -0.59 4.09 -31.53
C GLU A 277 0.19 3.49 -32.71
N CYS A 278 -0.54 3.19 -33.79
CA CYS A 278 0.01 2.59 -35.01
C CYS A 278 -0.35 3.43 -36.24
N ASP A 279 0.56 3.47 -37.22
CA ASP A 279 0.31 3.93 -38.58
C ASP A 279 0.42 2.74 -39.54
N GLY A 280 -0.72 2.32 -40.09
CA GLY A 280 -0.82 1.06 -40.84
C GLY A 280 -0.39 -0.14 -40.00
N GLN A 281 0.71 -0.79 -40.39
CA GLN A 281 1.26 -1.97 -39.70
C GLN A 281 2.46 -1.64 -38.81
N ARG A 282 2.76 -0.36 -38.55
CA ARG A 282 3.92 0.03 -37.73
C ARG A 282 3.49 0.75 -36.47
N ILE A 283 4.13 0.39 -35.36
CA ILE A 283 3.99 1.13 -34.10
C ILE A 283 4.70 2.47 -34.22
N THR A 284 3.99 3.58 -33.98
CA THR A 284 4.56 4.93 -34.04
C THR A 284 4.78 5.53 -32.67
N LYS A 285 4.00 5.10 -31.67
CA LYS A 285 4.09 5.61 -30.30
C LYS A 285 3.68 4.55 -29.29
N VAL A 286 4.39 4.51 -28.17
CA VAL A 286 4.06 3.66 -27.02
C VAL A 286 4.15 4.51 -25.75
N GLU A 287 3.01 4.82 -25.16
CA GLU A 287 2.94 5.46 -23.84
C GLU A 287 2.87 4.37 -22.76
N VAL A 288 3.54 4.59 -21.64
CA VAL A 288 3.51 3.68 -20.49
C VAL A 288 2.60 4.28 -19.44
N GLU A 289 1.38 3.75 -19.33
CA GLU A 289 0.41 4.16 -18.31
C GLU A 289 0.79 3.60 -16.93
N ARG A 290 1.32 2.36 -16.89
CA ARG A 290 1.90 1.75 -15.69
C ARG A 290 3.17 0.98 -16.03
N ASP A 291 4.25 1.27 -15.31
CA ASP A 291 5.53 0.59 -15.49
C ASP A 291 5.66 -0.61 -14.55
N ALA A 292 6.53 -1.56 -14.88
CA ALA A 292 7.06 -2.44 -13.84
C ALA A 292 7.95 -1.62 -12.90
N ALA A 293 7.91 -1.89 -11.59
CA ALA A 293 8.72 -1.13 -10.62
C ALA A 293 10.22 -1.11 -10.98
N CYS A 294 10.71 -2.15 -11.66
CA CYS A 294 12.08 -2.26 -12.12
C CYS A 294 12.42 -1.44 -13.39
N GLY A 295 11.46 -0.82 -14.08
CA GLY A 295 11.69 -0.05 -15.31
C GLY A 295 11.58 -0.83 -16.62
N CYS A 296 11.23 -2.13 -16.55
CA CYS A 296 11.23 -3.00 -17.72
C CYS A 296 10.22 -2.54 -18.79
N ALA A 297 9.00 -2.11 -18.39
CA ALA A 297 7.97 -1.75 -19.36
C ALA A 297 8.39 -0.51 -20.17
N ARG A 298 8.98 0.50 -19.52
CA ARG A 298 9.55 1.66 -20.22
C ARG A 298 10.71 1.29 -21.15
N SER A 299 11.54 0.31 -20.77
CA SER A 299 12.61 -0.19 -21.64
C SER A 299 12.06 -0.89 -22.88
N VAL A 300 11.01 -1.69 -22.73
CA VAL A 300 10.33 -2.38 -23.84
C VAL A 300 9.60 -1.38 -24.73
N ALA A 301 8.86 -0.42 -24.16
CA ALA A 301 8.12 0.60 -24.90
C ALA A 301 9.01 1.39 -25.89
N ARG A 302 10.21 1.80 -25.47
CA ARG A 302 11.16 2.49 -26.36
C ARG A 302 11.59 1.65 -27.56
N GLN A 303 11.72 0.34 -27.38
CA GLN A 303 12.18 -0.58 -28.43
C GLN A 303 11.05 -1.03 -29.36
N LEU A 304 9.78 -0.92 -28.92
CA LEU A 304 8.62 -1.25 -29.74
C LEU A 304 8.33 -0.21 -30.83
N ILE A 305 8.82 1.03 -30.70
CA ILE A 305 8.63 2.06 -31.72
C ILE A 305 9.29 1.62 -33.03
N GLY A 306 8.51 1.60 -34.11
CA GLY A 306 8.94 1.17 -35.45
C GLY A 306 8.74 -0.32 -35.75
N VAL A 307 8.39 -1.13 -34.75
CA VAL A 307 8.15 -2.57 -34.90
C VAL A 307 6.85 -2.81 -35.68
N ASP A 308 6.84 -3.86 -36.51
CA ASP A 308 5.64 -4.33 -37.20
C ASP A 308 4.64 -4.89 -36.18
N VAL A 309 3.38 -4.48 -36.27
CA VAL A 309 2.29 -4.89 -35.38
C VAL A 309 2.22 -6.42 -35.24
N ARG A 310 2.46 -7.19 -36.32
CA ARG A 310 2.40 -8.66 -36.28
C ARG A 310 3.52 -9.29 -35.45
N GLU A 311 4.65 -8.61 -35.35
CA GLU A 311 5.83 -9.07 -34.61
C GLU A 311 5.88 -8.50 -33.19
N ALA A 312 5.04 -7.51 -32.87
CA ALA A 312 5.14 -6.72 -31.64
C ALA A 312 5.10 -7.57 -30.36
N VAL A 313 4.25 -8.59 -30.29
CA VAL A 313 4.16 -9.48 -29.10
C VAL A 313 5.43 -10.30 -28.92
N ILE A 314 5.98 -10.84 -30.02
CA ILE A 314 7.21 -11.64 -30.00
C ILE A 314 8.39 -10.74 -29.61
N GLN A 315 8.50 -9.57 -30.25
CA GLN A 315 9.54 -8.59 -29.96
C GLN A 315 9.47 -8.07 -28.52
N ALA A 316 8.27 -7.81 -27.98
CA ALA A 316 8.09 -7.42 -26.58
C ALA A 316 8.64 -8.46 -25.61
N GLY A 317 8.42 -9.75 -25.88
CA GLY A 317 9.01 -10.85 -25.10
C GLY A 317 10.54 -10.87 -25.19
N LEU A 318 11.10 -10.67 -26.37
CA LEU A 318 12.56 -10.63 -26.57
C LEU A 318 13.20 -9.42 -25.86
N PHE A 319 12.61 -8.23 -26.00
CA PHE A 319 13.06 -7.01 -25.32
C PHE A 319 12.98 -7.13 -23.80
N HIS A 320 11.95 -7.79 -23.28
CA HIS A 320 11.85 -8.11 -21.85
C HIS A 320 12.97 -9.05 -21.41
N HIS A 321 13.27 -10.11 -22.17
CA HIS A 321 14.34 -11.05 -21.85
C HIS A 321 15.73 -10.41 -21.88
N HIS A 322 15.96 -9.44 -22.76
CA HIS A 322 17.21 -8.66 -22.79
C HIS A 322 17.30 -7.61 -21.69
N TYR A 323 16.16 -7.22 -21.09
CA TYR A 323 16.18 -6.36 -19.93
C TYR A 323 16.72 -7.13 -18.72
N PRO A 324 17.58 -6.54 -17.88
CA PRO A 324 18.04 -7.16 -16.64
C PRO A 324 16.92 -7.19 -15.58
N CYS A 325 15.91 -8.01 -15.86
CA CYS A 325 14.76 -8.31 -15.03
C CYS A 325 15.21 -9.03 -13.76
N LEU A 326 14.54 -8.72 -12.66
CA LEU A 326 14.92 -9.17 -11.33
C LEU A 326 14.19 -10.46 -10.92
N ALA A 327 13.12 -10.80 -11.63
CA ALA A 327 12.40 -12.04 -11.46
C ALA A 327 13.31 -13.23 -11.81
N THR A 328 13.39 -14.21 -10.91
CA THR A 328 14.31 -15.34 -11.06
C THR A 328 13.96 -16.24 -12.25
N MET A 329 14.99 -16.82 -12.86
CA MET A 329 14.86 -17.89 -13.85
C MET A 329 14.59 -19.26 -13.21
N ARG A 330 14.68 -19.37 -11.88
CA ARG A 330 14.36 -20.62 -11.17
C ARG A 330 12.84 -20.85 -11.21
N VAL A 331 12.46 -22.10 -11.46
CA VAL A 331 11.06 -22.53 -11.36
C VAL A 331 10.57 -22.28 -9.95
N ASP A 332 9.51 -21.48 -9.82
CA ASP A 332 8.83 -21.28 -8.54
C ASP A 332 7.89 -22.47 -8.29
N ALA A 333 7.98 -23.07 -7.10
CA ALA A 333 7.22 -24.26 -6.75
C ALA A 333 5.70 -24.04 -6.75
N SER A 334 5.24 -22.81 -6.48
CA SER A 334 3.81 -22.49 -6.42
C SER A 334 3.20 -22.18 -7.79
N LEU A 335 4.00 -21.66 -8.73
CA LEU A 335 3.55 -21.32 -10.09
C LEU A 335 3.85 -22.40 -11.13
N GLY A 336 4.82 -23.29 -10.87
CA GLY A 336 5.24 -24.34 -11.80
C GLY A 336 6.08 -23.84 -12.98
N GLU A 337 6.50 -22.57 -12.97
CA GLU A 337 7.30 -21.94 -14.02
C GLU A 337 8.27 -20.89 -13.42
N PRO A 338 9.27 -20.44 -14.19
CA PRO A 338 10.13 -19.33 -13.76
C PRO A 338 9.37 -18.02 -13.56
N LEU A 339 9.71 -17.26 -12.52
CA LEU A 339 9.08 -15.95 -12.28
C LEU A 339 9.33 -14.96 -13.43
N ILE A 340 10.48 -15.06 -14.10
CA ILE A 340 10.78 -14.26 -15.28
C ILE A 340 9.82 -14.54 -16.44
N GLN A 341 9.32 -15.78 -16.56
CA GLN A 341 8.38 -16.16 -17.61
C GLN A 341 7.02 -15.51 -17.37
N ALA A 342 6.50 -15.58 -16.15
CA ALA A 342 5.29 -14.87 -15.76
C ALA A 342 5.42 -13.35 -15.99
N SER A 343 6.58 -12.78 -15.68
CA SER A 343 6.89 -11.36 -15.96
C SER A 343 6.87 -11.03 -17.46
N GLY A 344 7.44 -11.90 -18.29
CA GLY A 344 7.42 -11.77 -19.75
C GLY A 344 6.01 -11.87 -20.31
N ASP A 345 5.19 -12.78 -19.77
CA ASP A 345 3.78 -12.96 -20.14
C ASP A 345 2.96 -11.70 -19.86
N PHE A 346 3.18 -11.02 -18.73
CA PHE A 346 2.51 -9.74 -18.47
C PHE A 346 2.84 -8.69 -19.52
N THR A 347 4.11 -8.61 -19.93
CA THR A 347 4.56 -7.64 -20.93
C THR A 347 3.97 -7.97 -22.30
N ARG A 348 4.04 -9.23 -22.71
CA ARG A 348 3.46 -9.71 -23.98
C ARG A 348 1.96 -9.45 -24.04
N ARG A 349 1.24 -9.77 -22.96
CA ARG A 349 -0.21 -9.58 -22.89
C ARG A 349 -0.60 -8.10 -22.91
N ALA A 350 0.15 -7.23 -22.24
CA ALA A 350 -0.08 -5.79 -22.26
C ALA A 350 0.05 -5.22 -23.69
N VAL A 351 1.02 -5.71 -24.47
CA VAL A 351 1.17 -5.33 -25.88
C VAL A 351 0.06 -5.95 -26.74
N GLU A 352 -0.24 -7.23 -26.56
CA GLU A 352 -1.25 -7.95 -27.33
C GLU A 352 -2.63 -7.28 -27.26
N VAL A 353 -3.05 -6.84 -26.07
CA VAL A 353 -4.33 -6.15 -25.87
C VAL A 353 -4.41 -4.86 -26.69
N GLU A 354 -3.35 -4.06 -26.69
CA GLU A 354 -3.31 -2.78 -27.38
C GLU A 354 -3.23 -2.91 -28.90
N ILE A 355 -2.55 -3.96 -29.40
CA ILE A 355 -2.39 -4.14 -30.84
C ILE A 355 -3.51 -4.95 -31.51
N ALA A 356 -4.33 -5.66 -30.72
CA ALA A 356 -5.39 -6.52 -31.25
C ALA A 356 -6.31 -5.83 -32.28
N PRO A 357 -6.71 -4.55 -32.13
CA PRO A 357 -7.52 -3.85 -33.12
C PRO A 357 -6.83 -3.65 -34.49
N TYR A 358 -5.51 -3.72 -34.55
CA TYR A 358 -4.71 -3.48 -35.76
C TYR A 358 -4.31 -4.78 -36.48
N LEU A 359 -4.55 -5.94 -35.86
CA LEU A 359 -4.31 -7.23 -36.50
C LEU A 359 -5.44 -7.57 -37.48
N PRO A 360 -5.13 -8.17 -38.65
CA PRO A 360 -6.16 -8.59 -39.58
C PRO A 360 -7.08 -9.61 -38.90
N GLN A 361 -8.40 -9.39 -38.98
CA GLN A 361 -9.36 -10.41 -38.59
C GLN A 361 -9.13 -11.63 -39.48
N THR A 362 -8.75 -12.75 -38.90
CA THR A 362 -8.63 -14.01 -39.62
C THR A 362 -10.02 -14.40 -40.11
N THR A 363 -10.32 -14.12 -41.38
CA THR A 363 -11.45 -14.73 -42.06
C THR A 363 -11.18 -16.22 -42.08
N TYR A 364 -11.89 -16.98 -41.25
CA TYR A 364 -11.92 -18.44 -41.38
C TYR A 364 -12.40 -18.75 -42.80
N LEU A 365 -11.47 -19.13 -43.68
CA LEU A 365 -11.79 -19.77 -44.95
C LEU A 365 -12.44 -21.11 -44.61
N VAL A 366 -13.77 -21.12 -44.57
CA VAL A 366 -14.55 -22.35 -44.63
C VAL A 366 -14.21 -22.99 -45.98
N PRO A 367 -13.65 -24.21 -46.04
CA PRO A 367 -13.42 -24.86 -47.31
C PRO A 367 -14.78 -25.09 -47.98
N ASN A 368 -15.05 -24.37 -49.06
CA ASN A 368 -16.17 -24.69 -49.94
C ASN A 368 -15.89 -26.07 -50.54
N GLY A 369 -16.62 -27.08 -50.05
CA GLY A 369 -16.60 -28.41 -50.60
C GLY A 369 -17.07 -28.37 -52.05
N HIS A 370 -16.13 -28.45 -52.98
CA HIS A 370 -16.41 -28.83 -54.36
C HIS A 370 -16.74 -30.32 -54.41
N GLY A 371 -17.93 -30.63 -54.89
CA GLY A 371 -18.41 -31.97 -55.17
C GLY A 371 -19.54 -31.94 -56.19
N GLU A 372 -19.29 -31.34 -57.35
CA GLU A 372 -20.00 -31.73 -58.57
C GLU A 372 -19.28 -32.95 -59.16
N THR A 373 -19.97 -34.07 -59.25
CA THR A 373 -19.91 -34.94 -60.43
C THR A 373 -21.24 -35.66 -60.57
N SER A 374 -21.77 -35.56 -61.79
CA SER A 374 -22.97 -36.19 -62.35
C SER A 374 -22.98 -37.71 -62.31
#